data_AF-I4EIF0-F1
#
_entry.id   AF-I4EIF0-F1
#
_cell.length_a   1.000
_cell.length_b   1.000
_cell.length_c   1.000
_cell.angle_alpha   90.00
_cell.angle_beta   90.00
_cell.angle_gamma   90.00
#
_symmetry.space_group_name_H-M   'P 1'
#
loop_
_entity.id
_entity.type
_entity.pdbx_description
1 polymer ?
#
loop_
_entity_poly.entity_id
_entity_poly.type
_entity_poly.pdbx_seq_one_letter_code
_entity_poly.pdbx_strand_id
1 'polypeptide(L)'
;MRGDDGHVVDVDPGFDRAARAARRSKGDPADLDRARDDWEPTVCAGCGQDHPEPWSVRLKRAGSDVEARCSACGGLAARYSTGVWSS
;
A
#
# COMPACT_ATOMS: atom_id res chain seq x y z
N MET A 1 49.12 -24.28 28.03
CA MET A 1 49.02 -24.06 26.57
C MET A 1 47.54 -24.16 26.25
N ARG A 2 46.86 -23.01 26.03
CA ARG A 2 46.37 -22.56 24.70
C ARG A 2 45.48 -23.65 24.07
N GLY A 3 44.16 -23.55 23.94
CA GLY A 3 43.27 -22.43 23.63
C GLY A 3 42.38 -22.92 22.47
N ASP A 4 41.08 -22.59 22.52
CA ASP A 4 40.16 -22.42 21.37
C ASP A 4 39.88 -23.69 20.53
N ASP A 5 38.78 -24.44 20.73
CA ASP A 5 37.37 -24.11 20.40
C ASP A 5 37.16 -23.12 19.25
N GLY A 6 36.47 -23.56 18.19
CA GLY A 6 35.90 -22.68 17.17
C GLY A 6 36.58 -22.72 15.81
N HIS A 7 36.21 -23.70 14.97
CA HIS A 7 36.38 -23.57 13.52
C HIS A 7 35.04 -23.22 12.86
N VAL A 8 34.92 -21.93 12.59
CA VAL A 8 34.13 -21.17 11.62
C VAL A 8 33.19 -21.91 10.67
N VAL A 9 31.91 -21.54 10.73
CA VAL A 9 31.10 -21.32 9.52
C VAL A 9 30.56 -19.89 9.57
N ASP A 10 31.19 -19.02 8.79
CA ASP A 10 30.63 -17.75 8.37
C ASP A 10 29.39 -18.08 7.51
N VAL A 11 28.20 -18.00 8.11
CA VAL A 11 26.93 -17.99 7.38
C VAL A 11 26.38 -16.59 7.49
N ASP A 12 26.68 -15.83 6.44
CA ASP A 12 26.11 -14.54 6.09
C ASP A 12 24.60 -14.43 6.45
N PRO A 13 24.20 -13.44 7.27
CA PRO A 13 22.80 -13.20 7.61
C PRO A 13 22.09 -12.42 6.48
N GLY A 14 22.03 -13.01 5.29
CA GLY A 14 21.55 -12.32 4.08
C GLY A 14 20.40 -12.99 3.33
N PHE A 15 19.92 -14.17 3.74
CA PHE A 15 19.05 -14.99 2.89
C PHE A 15 17.61 -15.26 3.38
N ASP A 16 17.11 -14.53 4.40
CA ASP A 16 15.73 -14.73 4.90
C ASP A 16 14.69 -13.72 4.36
N ARG A 17 15.02 -12.91 3.35
CA ARG A 17 14.07 -11.88 2.82
C ARG A 17 13.62 -12.10 1.37
N ALA A 18 14.26 -12.99 0.61
CA ALA A 18 14.00 -13.12 -0.82
C ALA A 18 13.01 -14.24 -1.20
N ALA A 19 12.77 -15.24 -0.34
CA ALA A 19 12.01 -16.44 -0.72
C ALA A 19 10.47 -16.30 -0.63
N ARG A 20 9.92 -15.18 -0.13
CA ARG A 20 8.46 -14.92 -0.12
C ARG A 20 7.96 -13.99 -1.21
N ALA A 21 8.83 -13.53 -2.12
CA ALA A 21 8.45 -12.61 -3.21
C ALA A 21 8.02 -13.31 -4.51
N ALA A 22 8.01 -14.65 -4.56
CA ALA A 22 7.75 -15.41 -5.78
C ALA A 22 6.32 -15.98 -5.88
N ARG A 23 5.29 -15.16 -5.64
CA ARG A 23 3.89 -15.50 -5.95
C ARG A 23 3.18 -14.41 -6.75
N ARG A 24 3.79 -14.01 -7.87
CA ARG A 24 3.03 -13.35 -8.95
C ARG A 24 2.12 -14.38 -9.60
N SER A 25 0.82 -14.37 -9.26
CA SER A 25 -0.32 -14.76 -10.13
C SER A 25 -1.65 -14.78 -9.35
N LYS A 26 -2.15 -13.60 -8.99
CA LYS A 26 -3.58 -13.22 -8.87
C LYS A 26 -3.58 -11.74 -8.55
N GLY A 27 -4.21 -10.90 -9.38
CA GLY A 27 -4.05 -9.44 -9.40
C GLY A 27 -3.69 -8.85 -8.03
N ASP A 28 -2.54 -8.19 -7.95
CA ASP A 28 -2.15 -7.48 -6.73
C ASP A 28 -3.33 -6.57 -6.38
N PRO A 29 -4.06 -6.87 -5.29
CA PRO A 29 -5.25 -6.11 -4.97
C PRO A 29 -4.77 -4.68 -4.80
N ALA A 30 -5.39 -3.70 -5.48
CA ALA A 30 -4.99 -2.29 -5.36
C ALA A 30 -4.60 -2.00 -3.91
N ASP A 31 -3.30 -1.74 -3.73
CA ASP A 31 -2.73 -1.78 -2.41
C ASP A 31 -2.96 -0.42 -1.78
N LEU A 32 -3.50 -0.42 -0.55
CA LEU A 32 -3.83 0.83 0.13
C LEU A 32 -2.59 1.70 0.27
N ASP A 33 -1.42 1.10 0.40
CA ASP A 33 -0.14 1.80 0.42
C ASP A 33 0.15 2.50 -0.91
N ARG A 34 0.06 1.76 -2.03
CA ARG A 34 0.26 2.32 -3.37
C ARG A 34 -0.76 3.40 -3.74
N ALA A 35 -2.02 3.20 -3.35
CA ALA A 35 -3.07 4.20 -3.55
C ALA A 35 -2.78 5.50 -2.76
N ARG A 36 -2.11 5.41 -1.61
CA ARG A 36 -1.68 6.58 -0.81
C ARG A 36 -0.46 7.25 -1.41
N ASP A 37 0.49 6.47 -1.91
CA ASP A 37 1.68 6.97 -2.60
C ASP A 37 1.32 7.75 -3.87
N ASP A 38 0.38 7.20 -4.65
CA ASP A 38 -0.12 7.79 -5.89
C ASP A 38 -1.24 8.82 -5.66
N TRP A 39 -1.47 9.26 -4.42
CA TRP A 39 -2.62 10.11 -4.10
C TRP A 39 -2.60 11.43 -4.86
N GLU A 40 -3.67 11.70 -5.59
CA GLU A 40 -3.93 12.97 -6.24
C GLU A 40 -4.97 13.77 -5.43
N PRO A 41 -4.77 15.09 -5.22
CA PRO A 41 -5.77 15.95 -4.61
C PRO A 41 -7.13 15.81 -5.31
N THR A 42 -8.16 15.44 -4.55
CA THR A 42 -9.52 15.18 -5.06
C THR A 42 -10.55 15.97 -4.28
N VAL A 43 -11.58 16.43 -4.99
CA VAL A 43 -12.75 17.09 -4.39
C VAL A 43 -13.87 16.07 -4.24
N CYS A 44 -14.46 15.99 -3.05
CA CYS A 44 -15.60 15.11 -2.82
C CYS A 44 -16.83 15.59 -3.61
N ALA A 45 -17.32 14.77 -4.55
CA ALA A 45 -18.53 15.06 -5.32
C ALA A 45 -19.81 15.20 -4.46
N GLY A 46 -19.83 14.63 -3.25
CA GLY A 46 -20.99 14.68 -2.35
C GLY A 46 -21.11 15.96 -1.52
N CYS A 47 -19.99 16.55 -1.07
CA CYS A 47 -20.00 17.72 -0.18
C CYS A 47 -19.16 18.91 -0.67
N GLY A 48 -18.44 18.76 -1.77
CA GLY A 48 -17.55 19.79 -2.33
C GLY A 48 -16.29 20.04 -1.50
N GLN A 49 -15.99 19.19 -0.51
CA GLN A 49 -14.79 19.34 0.31
C GLN A 49 -13.55 18.89 -0.47
N ASP A 50 -12.50 19.69 -0.40
CA ASP A 50 -11.18 19.34 -0.92
C ASP A 50 -10.47 18.33 -0.01
N HIS A 51 -9.80 17.37 -0.63
CA HIS A 51 -8.97 16.36 0.01
C HIS A 51 -7.58 16.38 -0.62
N PRO A 52 -6.71 17.31 -0.18
CA PRO A 52 -5.37 17.44 -0.74
C PRO A 52 -4.48 16.25 -0.34
N GLU A 53 -4.84 15.56 0.74
CA GLU A 53 -4.03 14.52 1.37
C GLU A 53 -4.84 13.23 1.55
N PRO A 54 -4.21 12.04 1.41
CA PRO A 54 -4.92 10.76 1.45
C PRO A 54 -5.46 10.39 2.84
N TRP A 55 -5.01 11.07 3.90
CA TRP A 55 -5.55 10.88 5.26
C TRP A 55 -6.80 11.72 5.54
N SER A 56 -7.12 12.69 4.69
CA SER A 56 -8.38 13.44 4.78
C SER A 56 -9.59 12.60 4.35
N VAL A 57 -9.35 11.49 3.66
CA VAL A 57 -10.36 10.52 3.23
C VAL A 57 -10.15 9.17 3.91
N ARG A 58 -11.20 8.35 3.90
CA ARG A 58 -11.15 6.95 4.29
C ARG A 58 -10.94 6.08 3.06
N LEU A 59 -9.74 5.54 2.91
CA LEU A 59 -9.43 4.56 1.89
C LEU A 59 -9.98 3.18 2.27
N LYS A 60 -10.70 2.56 1.35
CA LYS A 60 -11.29 1.23 1.53
C LYS A 60 -11.06 0.40 0.28
N ARG A 61 -10.54 -0.81 0.46
CA ARG A 61 -10.45 -1.78 -0.63
C ARG A 61 -11.84 -2.24 -1.07
N ALA A 62 -12.10 -2.19 -2.37
CA ALA A 62 -13.34 -2.61 -3.01
C ALA A 62 -13.02 -3.54 -4.19
N GLY A 63 -12.91 -4.83 -3.91
CA GLY A 63 -12.51 -5.82 -4.92
C GLY A 63 -11.06 -5.61 -5.37
N SER A 64 -10.88 -5.29 -6.64
CA SER A 64 -9.58 -5.00 -7.26
C SER A 64 -9.17 -3.53 -7.19
N ASP A 65 -10.00 -2.69 -6.58
CA ASP A 65 -9.86 -1.24 -6.55
C ASP A 65 -9.74 -0.72 -5.11
N VAL A 66 -9.35 0.55 -4.95
CA VAL A 66 -9.45 1.28 -3.69
C VAL A 66 -10.43 2.43 -3.85
N GLU A 67 -11.44 2.51 -3.00
CA GLU A 67 -12.35 3.63 -2.90
C GLU A 67 -11.83 4.63 -1.86
N ALA A 68 -11.74 5.89 -2.23
CA ALA A 68 -11.55 7.01 -1.31
C ALA A 68 -12.92 7.57 -0.93
N ARG A 69 -13.29 7.43 0.34
CA ARG A 69 -14.55 7.97 0.85
C ARG A 69 -14.32 9.21 1.69
N CYS A 70 -15.08 10.25 1.45
CA CYS A 70 -15.03 11.47 2.25
C CYS A 70 -15.39 11.15 3.71
N SER A 71 -14.54 11.55 4.66
CA SER A 71 -14.80 11.33 6.08
C SER A 71 -15.93 12.20 6.63
N ALA A 72 -16.26 13.31 5.96
CA ALA A 72 -17.31 14.24 6.38
C ALA A 72 -18.71 13.78 5.96
N CYS A 73 -18.90 13.41 4.68
CA CYS A 73 -20.23 13.04 4.15
C CYS A 73 -20.38 11.55 3.82
N GLY A 74 -19.30 10.76 3.85
CA GLY A 74 -19.32 9.34 3.50
C GLY A 74 -19.41 9.04 2.00
N GLY A 75 -19.51 10.06 1.14
CA GLY A 75 -19.57 9.93 -0.30
C GLY A 75 -18.24 9.42 -0.90
N LEU A 76 -18.32 8.84 -2.09
CA LEU A 76 -17.13 8.48 -2.87
C LEU A 76 -16.49 9.76 -3.42
N ALA A 77 -15.24 10.01 -3.07
CA ALA A 77 -14.46 11.14 -3.56
C ALA A 77 -13.62 10.75 -4.78
N ALA A 78 -13.04 9.54 -4.76
CA ALA A 78 -12.32 8.99 -5.90
C ALA A 78 -12.23 7.46 -5.81
N ARG A 79 -11.94 6.82 -6.94
CA ARG A 79 -11.65 5.39 -7.06
C ARG A 79 -10.27 5.22 -7.69
N TYR A 80 -9.42 4.44 -7.03
CA TYR A 80 -8.12 4.04 -7.52
C TYR A 80 -8.24 2.68 -8.20
N SER A 81 -7.98 2.67 -9.51
CA SER A 81 -8.09 1.49 -10.35
C SER A 81 -6.91 1.45 -11.31
N THR A 82 -6.30 0.28 -11.51
CA THR A 82 -5.17 0.12 -12.46
C THR A 82 -3.99 1.09 -12.26
N GLY A 83 -3.83 1.65 -11.07
CA GLY A 83 -2.75 2.59 -10.78
C GLY A 83 -3.08 4.07 -11.00
N VAL A 84 -4.35 4.44 -11.17
CA VAL A 84 -4.79 5.83 -11.36
C VAL A 84 -6.00 6.15 -10.50
N TRP A 85 -6.09 7.39 -10.00
CA TRP A 85 -7.28 7.90 -9.33
C TRP A 85 -8.31 8.43 -10.33
N SER A 86 -9.59 8.21 -10.04
CA SER A 86 -10.72 8.70 -10.84
C SER A 86 -11.81 9.23 -9.91
N SER A 87 -12.14 10.53 -10.02
CA SER A 87 -13.18 11.21 -9.23
C SER A 87 -14.57 11.08 -9.84
#